data_AF-A0A815ENN3-F1
#
_entry.id   AF-A0A815ENN3-F1
#
_cell.length_a   1.000
_cell.length_b   1.000
_cell.length_c   1.000
_cell.angle_alpha   90.00
_cell.angle_beta   90.00
_cell.angle_gamma   90.00
#
_symmetry.space_group_name_H-M   'P 1'
#
loop_
_entity.id
_entity.type
_entity.pdbx_description
1 polymer ?
#
loop_
_entity_poly.entity_id
_entity_poly.type
_entity_poly.pdbx_seq_one_letter_code
_entity_poly.pdbx_strand_id
1 'polypeptide(L)'
;MEDLSHYDNGQPSGFSFNDSMICLKHLALFHIWNWNNPIPKGGAKLWNIGGYWTGDKEANKNDIRKAWDLTVQNFHNELQISELSKNFGSVLESRLNDITFAFNNLQPRTIIHGDYKIANIFINRNSTENQIYAIDWQWCGIGHAAMDVAAFIATSIHENTIENSLELVRFSYKILIDNGISYSWEQFWQAYQICWIE
;
A
#
# COMPACT_ATOMS: atom_id res chain seq x y z
N MET A 1 -1.55 -17.59 -18.93
CA MET A 1 -0.78 -16.59 -18.15
C MET A 1 0.45 -16.29 -18.99
N GLU A 2 0.68 -15.02 -19.31
CA GLU A 2 1.89 -14.59 -20.03
C GLU A 2 3.10 -14.76 -19.09
N ASP A 3 4.24 -15.18 -19.62
CA ASP A 3 5.49 -15.24 -18.86
C ASP A 3 6.04 -13.81 -18.73
N LEU A 4 6.26 -13.35 -17.50
CA LEU A 4 6.77 -12.02 -17.18
C LEU A 4 8.18 -12.07 -16.58
N SER A 5 8.79 -13.26 -16.49
CA SER A 5 10.09 -13.45 -15.82
C SER A 5 11.26 -12.72 -16.48
N HIS A 6 11.11 -12.31 -17.75
CA HIS A 6 12.08 -11.51 -18.49
C HIS A 6 11.97 -10.00 -18.24
N TYR A 7 10.95 -9.54 -17.51
CA TYR A 7 10.80 -8.13 -17.15
C TYR A 7 11.47 -7.81 -15.80
N ASP A 8 11.85 -6.55 -15.64
CA ASP A 8 12.49 -6.06 -14.41
C ASP A 8 11.48 -6.02 -13.27
N ASN A 9 11.79 -6.62 -12.13
CA ASN A 9 10.93 -6.69 -10.95
C ASN A 9 11.53 -5.99 -9.71
N GLY A 10 12.64 -5.25 -9.87
CA GLY A 10 13.29 -4.50 -8.80
C GLY A 10 13.93 -5.34 -7.69
N GLN A 11 13.80 -6.66 -7.71
CA GLN A 11 14.36 -7.53 -6.68
C GLN A 11 15.86 -7.78 -6.91
N PRO A 12 16.65 -7.98 -5.85
CA PRO A 12 16.25 -8.01 -4.43
C PRO A 12 16.25 -6.64 -3.74
N SER A 13 16.76 -5.60 -4.41
CA SER A 13 17.15 -4.35 -3.76
C SER A 13 16.04 -3.29 -3.64
N GLY A 14 14.90 -3.48 -4.31
CA GLY A 14 13.86 -2.47 -4.40
C GLY A 14 13.97 -1.62 -5.67
N PHE A 15 12.87 -0.98 -6.04
CA PHE A 15 12.82 -0.03 -7.14
C PHE A 15 13.56 1.27 -6.78
N SER A 16 14.29 1.82 -7.74
CA SER A 16 14.87 3.15 -7.63
C SER A 16 13.78 4.22 -7.42
N PHE A 17 14.16 5.43 -7.02
CA PHE A 17 13.21 6.55 -6.91
C PHE A 17 12.41 6.78 -8.21
N ASN A 18 13.10 6.78 -9.36
CA ASN A 18 12.46 7.00 -10.66
C ASN A 18 11.50 5.85 -11.03
N ASP A 19 11.89 4.60 -10.76
CA ASP A 19 11.03 3.45 -11.03
C ASP A 19 9.82 3.42 -10.10
N SER A 20 10.02 3.83 -8.85
CA SER A 20 8.94 4.02 -7.89
C SER A 20 7.92 5.03 -8.38
N MET A 21 8.36 6.15 -8.97
CA MET A 21 7.44 7.11 -9.60
C MET A 21 6.66 6.50 -10.78
N ILE A 22 7.29 5.65 -11.60
CA ILE A 22 6.59 4.96 -12.70
C ILE A 22 5.49 4.05 -12.13
N CYS A 23 5.84 3.17 -11.18
CA CYS A 23 4.88 2.27 -10.53
C CYS A 23 3.72 3.04 -9.88
N LEU A 24 4.02 4.08 -9.10
CA LEU A 24 3.02 4.89 -8.40
C LEU A 24 2.13 5.70 -9.37
N LYS A 25 2.66 6.14 -10.51
CA LYS A 25 1.84 6.78 -11.55
C LYS A 25 0.81 5.80 -12.12
N HIS A 26 1.24 4.58 -12.47
CA HIS A 26 0.33 3.55 -12.99
C HIS A 26 -0.73 3.16 -11.95
N LEU A 27 -0.32 3.00 -10.69
CA LEU A 27 -1.21 2.70 -9.57
C LEU A 27 -2.25 3.81 -9.36
N ALA A 28 -1.82 5.07 -9.34
CA ALA A 28 -2.73 6.21 -9.17
C ALA A 28 -3.76 6.29 -10.31
N LEU A 29 -3.34 6.04 -11.56
CA LEU A 29 -4.25 6.00 -12.71
C LEU A 29 -5.29 4.86 -12.59
N PHE A 30 -4.88 3.70 -12.07
CA PHE A 30 -5.80 2.61 -11.75
C PHE A 30 -6.84 3.03 -10.69
N HIS A 31 -6.40 3.70 -9.61
CA HIS A 31 -7.30 4.22 -8.58
C HIS A 31 -8.26 5.29 -9.10
N ILE A 32 -7.80 6.19 -9.97
CA ILE A 32 -8.63 7.26 -10.56
C ILE A 32 -9.82 6.68 -11.32
N TRP A 33 -9.61 5.60 -12.07
CA TRP A 33 -10.64 4.98 -12.91
C TRP A 33 -11.90 4.59 -12.13
N ASN A 34 -11.76 4.24 -10.84
CA ASN A 34 -12.84 3.76 -9.98
C ASN A 34 -13.12 4.69 -8.79
N TRP A 35 -12.61 5.92 -8.84
CA TRP A 35 -12.67 6.86 -7.74
C TRP A 35 -14.11 7.23 -7.37
N ASN A 36 -14.46 7.12 -6.07
CA ASN A 36 -15.81 7.34 -5.54
C ASN A 36 -16.93 6.49 -6.17
N ASN A 37 -16.59 5.60 -7.10
CA ASN A 37 -17.52 4.69 -7.75
C ASN A 37 -16.88 3.31 -7.90
N PRO A 38 -16.55 2.63 -6.78
CA PRO A 38 -15.80 1.37 -6.78
C PRO A 38 -16.72 0.18 -7.14
N ILE A 39 -17.41 0.28 -8.28
CA ILE A 39 -18.28 -0.77 -8.79
C ILE A 39 -17.49 -1.54 -9.86
N PRO A 40 -17.22 -2.85 -9.67
CA PRO A 40 -16.58 -3.64 -10.71
C PRO A 40 -17.42 -3.66 -11.98
N LYS A 41 -16.88 -3.09 -13.06
CA LYS A 41 -17.48 -3.18 -14.39
C LYS A 41 -17.35 -4.62 -14.91
N GLY A 42 -18.34 -5.09 -15.68
CA GLY A 42 -18.26 -6.39 -16.36
C GLY A 42 -18.51 -7.63 -15.48
N GLY A 43 -19.07 -7.47 -14.28
CA GLY A 43 -19.49 -8.61 -13.44
C GLY A 43 -18.37 -9.29 -12.64
N ALA A 44 -17.19 -8.68 -12.57
CA ALA A 44 -16.09 -9.16 -11.72
C ALA A 44 -16.51 -9.14 -10.24
N LYS A 45 -16.20 -10.22 -9.52
CA LYS A 45 -16.40 -10.29 -8.07
C LYS A 45 -15.16 -9.74 -7.38
N LEU A 46 -15.34 -8.68 -6.61
CA LEU A 46 -14.29 -8.07 -5.80
C LEU A 46 -14.63 -8.22 -4.32
N TRP A 47 -13.61 -8.11 -3.48
CA TRP A 47 -13.85 -8.03 -2.04
C TRP A 47 -14.49 -6.69 -1.66
N ASN A 48 -15.45 -6.73 -0.74
CA ASN A 48 -16.06 -5.53 -0.16
C ASN A 48 -15.05 -4.67 0.62
N ILE A 49 -13.96 -5.29 1.07
CA ILE A 49 -12.78 -4.64 1.64
C ILE A 49 -11.56 -5.25 0.93
N GLY A 50 -10.77 -4.45 0.23
CA GLY A 50 -9.53 -4.91 -0.40
C GLY A 50 -8.45 -5.21 0.65
N GLY A 51 -7.51 -6.09 0.30
CA GLY A 51 -6.46 -6.56 1.22
C GLY A 51 -6.86 -7.77 2.07
N TYR A 52 -5.88 -8.34 2.77
CA TYR A 52 -6.07 -9.53 3.60
C TYR A 52 -6.29 -9.19 5.08
N TRP A 53 -5.38 -8.42 5.69
CA TRP A 53 -5.41 -8.06 7.11
C TRP A 53 -6.12 -6.73 7.42
N THR A 54 -7.04 -6.32 6.56
CA THR A 54 -7.47 -4.93 6.44
C THR A 54 -8.86 -4.68 7.01
N GLY A 55 -8.98 -3.66 7.86
CA GLY A 55 -10.22 -3.30 8.53
C GLY A 55 -10.87 -4.51 9.21
N ASP A 56 -12.17 -4.67 8.99
CA ASP A 56 -12.97 -5.74 9.62
C ASP A 56 -12.99 -7.06 8.83
N LYS A 57 -12.23 -7.17 7.74
CA LYS A 57 -12.43 -8.25 6.75
C LYS A 57 -12.19 -9.65 7.33
N GLU A 58 -11.05 -9.90 7.98
CA GLU A 58 -10.72 -11.24 8.49
C GLU A 58 -9.81 -11.27 9.74
N ALA A 59 -9.49 -10.13 10.33
CA ALA A 59 -8.42 -10.08 11.31
C ALA A 59 -8.94 -10.15 12.75
N ASN A 60 -8.85 -11.33 13.35
CA ASN A 60 -8.69 -11.38 14.81
C ASN A 60 -7.32 -10.77 15.16
N LYS A 61 -7.24 -9.44 15.20
CA LYS A 61 -6.04 -8.66 15.53
C LYS A 61 -5.74 -8.66 17.04
N ASN A 62 -6.47 -9.43 17.84
CA ASN A 62 -6.34 -9.42 19.30
C ASN A 62 -4.97 -9.90 19.80
N ASP A 63 -4.18 -10.58 18.96
CA ASP A 63 -2.82 -11.01 19.30
C ASP A 63 -1.72 -10.04 18.80
N ILE A 64 -2.05 -8.82 18.36
CA ILE A 64 -1.08 -7.88 17.77
C ILE A 64 0.10 -7.56 18.68
N ARG A 65 -0.14 -7.42 19.99
CA ARG A 65 0.92 -7.22 20.98
C ARG A 65 1.84 -8.43 21.05
N LYS A 66 1.27 -9.62 21.16
CA LYS A 66 2.02 -10.88 21.24
C LYS A 66 2.85 -11.09 19.96
N ALA A 67 2.29 -10.78 18.79
CA ALA A 67 3.00 -10.85 17.53
C ALA A 67 4.21 -9.89 17.49
N TRP A 68 4.04 -8.66 17.99
CA TRP A 68 5.14 -7.71 18.12
C TRP A 68 6.21 -8.18 19.12
N ASP A 69 5.82 -8.66 20.29
CA ASP A 69 6.75 -9.17 21.31
C ASP A 69 7.60 -10.33 20.75
N LEU A 70 6.98 -11.25 20.01
CA LEU A 70 7.68 -12.33 19.32
C LEU A 70 8.60 -11.82 18.19
N THR A 71 8.20 -10.77 17.48
CA THR A 71 9.04 -10.15 16.43
C THR A 71 10.29 -9.56 17.03
N VAL A 72 10.15 -8.77 18.11
CA VAL A 72 11.29 -8.21 18.85
C VAL A 72 12.17 -9.34 19.39
N GLN A 73 11.58 -10.36 20.02
CA GLN A 73 12.34 -11.50 20.56
C GLN A 73 13.16 -12.21 19.48
N ASN A 74 12.56 -12.50 18.32
CA ASN A 74 13.18 -13.33 17.30
C ASN A 74 14.15 -12.55 16.39
N PHE A 75 13.92 -11.25 16.20
CA PHE A 75 14.66 -10.42 15.23
C PHE A 75 15.41 -9.24 15.90
N HIS A 76 15.69 -9.31 17.20
CA HIS A 76 16.37 -8.23 17.93
C HIS A 76 17.78 -7.90 17.41
N ASN A 77 18.44 -8.84 16.71
CA ASN A 77 19.78 -8.60 16.18
C ASN A 77 19.74 -7.92 14.80
N GLU A 78 18.66 -8.14 14.06
CA GLU A 78 18.44 -7.63 12.70
C GLU A 78 17.67 -6.30 12.71
N LEU A 79 16.83 -6.08 13.72
CA LEU A 79 16.03 -4.87 13.87
C LEU A 79 16.70 -3.88 14.82
N GLN A 80 16.77 -2.61 14.40
CA GLN A 80 17.16 -1.51 15.28
C GLN A 80 16.00 -1.14 16.22
N ILE A 81 15.74 -1.98 17.23
CA ILE A 81 14.69 -1.73 18.22
C ILE A 81 15.17 -0.68 19.22
N SER A 82 14.71 0.55 19.02
CA SER A 82 14.83 1.63 20.00
C SER A 82 13.95 1.38 21.24
N GLU A 83 14.25 2.07 22.34
CA GLU A 83 13.40 2.07 23.54
C GLU A 83 11.95 2.50 23.22
N LEU A 84 11.79 3.42 22.26
CA LEU A 84 10.49 3.88 21.76
C LEU A 84 9.68 2.76 21.08
N SER A 85 10.35 1.88 20.34
CA SER A 85 9.70 0.77 19.61
C SER A 85 9.38 -0.45 20.47
N LYS A 86 9.98 -0.60 21.66
CA LYS A 86 9.71 -1.76 22.53
C LYS A 86 8.24 -1.86 22.93
N ASN A 87 7.61 -0.72 23.23
CA ASN A 87 6.22 -0.68 23.67
C ASN A 87 5.20 -0.60 22.52
N PHE A 88 5.67 -0.65 21.25
CA PHE A 88 4.81 -0.43 20.09
C PHE A 88 3.64 -1.39 20.01
N GLY A 89 3.86 -2.69 20.28
CA GLY A 89 2.79 -3.70 20.32
C GLY A 89 1.68 -3.37 21.32
N SER A 90 2.02 -2.90 22.53
CA SER A 90 1.03 -2.49 23.54
C SER A 90 0.29 -1.22 23.14
N VAL A 91 0.98 -0.26 22.52
CA VAL A 91 0.34 0.95 21.99
C VAL A 91 -0.66 0.58 20.89
N LEU A 92 -0.28 -0.26 19.94
CA LEU A 92 -1.16 -0.75 18.88
C LEU A 92 -2.39 -1.47 19.45
N GLU A 93 -2.18 -2.41 20.37
CA GLU A 93 -3.28 -3.12 21.04
C GLU A 93 -4.28 -2.15 21.69
N SER A 94 -3.81 -1.14 22.42
CA SER A 94 -4.68 -0.15 23.06
C SER A 94 -5.44 0.77 22.10
N ARG A 95 -4.97 0.91 20.86
CA ARG A 95 -5.51 1.83 19.84
C ARG A 95 -6.14 1.12 18.65
N LEU A 96 -6.12 -0.20 18.64
CA LEU A 96 -6.55 -1.04 17.53
C LEU A 96 -7.98 -0.71 17.07
N ASN A 97 -8.91 -0.63 18.02
CA ASN A 97 -10.30 -0.30 17.72
C ASN A 97 -10.44 1.11 17.12
N ASP A 98 -9.67 2.09 17.61
CA ASP A 98 -9.69 3.46 17.08
C ASP A 98 -9.14 3.50 15.64
N ILE A 99 -8.05 2.75 15.39
CA ILE A 99 -7.38 2.67 14.09
C ILE A 99 -8.31 1.99 13.08
N THR A 100 -8.86 0.82 13.42
CA THR A 100 -9.82 0.11 12.58
C THR A 100 -11.07 0.94 12.32
N PHE A 101 -11.61 1.61 13.35
CA PHE A 101 -12.74 2.52 13.18
C PHE A 101 -12.39 3.68 12.21
N ALA A 102 -11.24 4.32 12.40
CA ALA A 102 -10.79 5.40 11.52
C ALA A 102 -10.63 4.90 10.08
N PHE A 103 -9.97 3.75 9.89
CA PHE A 103 -9.78 3.12 8.58
C PHE A 103 -11.12 2.84 7.87
N ASN A 104 -12.09 2.27 8.59
CA ASN A 104 -13.39 1.93 8.00
C ASN A 104 -14.18 3.18 7.58
N ASN A 105 -13.99 4.30 8.28
CA ASN A 105 -14.66 5.58 8.03
C ASN A 105 -13.91 6.52 7.07
N LEU A 106 -12.69 6.17 6.65
CA LEU A 106 -11.95 6.95 5.66
C LEU A 106 -12.74 7.06 4.34
N GLN A 107 -12.59 8.23 3.71
CA GLN A 107 -13.12 8.56 2.40
C GLN A 107 -12.06 9.40 1.66
N PRO A 108 -12.06 9.39 0.32
CA PRO A 108 -12.92 8.62 -0.59
C PRO A 108 -12.46 7.17 -0.78
N ARG A 109 -13.35 6.34 -1.35
CA ARG A 109 -13.07 4.93 -1.69
C ARG A 109 -12.82 4.74 -3.18
N THR A 110 -12.00 3.76 -3.53
CA THR A 110 -11.75 3.30 -4.89
C THR A 110 -11.57 1.77 -4.91
N ILE A 111 -11.32 1.19 -6.09
CA ILE A 111 -10.83 -0.18 -6.20
C ILE A 111 -9.31 -0.15 -6.01
N ILE A 112 -8.81 -1.00 -5.12
CA ILE A 112 -7.39 -1.17 -4.81
C ILE A 112 -6.92 -2.57 -5.24
N HIS A 113 -5.62 -2.71 -5.48
CA HIS A 113 -4.99 -4.02 -5.67
C HIS A 113 -5.05 -4.84 -4.38
N GLY A 114 -4.81 -4.20 -3.24
CA GLY A 114 -4.87 -4.82 -1.91
C GLY A 114 -3.62 -5.61 -1.51
N ASP A 115 -2.63 -5.71 -2.38
CA ASP A 115 -1.34 -6.38 -2.13
C ASP A 115 -0.27 -5.87 -3.12
N TYR A 116 -0.23 -4.54 -3.32
CA TYR A 116 0.65 -3.90 -4.32
C TYR A 116 2.08 -3.79 -3.80
N LYS A 117 2.82 -4.90 -3.90
CA LYS A 117 4.20 -5.07 -3.42
C LYS A 117 5.14 -5.48 -4.55
N ILE A 118 6.45 -5.34 -4.33
CA ILE A 118 7.50 -5.58 -5.34
C ILE A 118 7.39 -6.92 -6.04
N ALA A 119 7.05 -7.99 -5.31
CA ALA A 119 6.90 -9.34 -5.87
C ALA A 119 5.76 -9.46 -6.91
N ASN A 120 4.85 -8.49 -6.93
CA ASN A 120 3.67 -8.45 -7.79
C ASN A 120 3.80 -7.44 -8.94
N ILE A 121 4.98 -6.81 -9.12
CA ILE A 121 5.17 -5.71 -10.06
C ILE A 121 6.33 -6.01 -11.02
N PHE A 122 6.07 -5.85 -12.32
CA PHE A 122 7.07 -6.03 -13.38
C PHE A 122 7.06 -4.82 -14.32
N ILE A 123 8.24 -4.32 -14.69
CA ILE A 123 8.46 -3.18 -15.58
C ILE A 123 9.01 -3.68 -16.91
N ASN A 124 8.26 -3.43 -17.99
CA ASN A 124 8.74 -3.66 -19.34
C ASN A 124 9.56 -2.47 -19.84
N ARG A 125 10.88 -2.56 -19.65
CA ARG A 125 11.87 -1.56 -20.08
C ARG A 125 11.97 -1.38 -21.60
N ASN A 126 11.47 -2.33 -22.38
CA ASN A 126 11.50 -2.26 -23.85
C ASN A 126 10.31 -1.48 -24.43
N SER A 127 9.34 -1.11 -23.59
CA SER A 127 8.20 -0.31 -24.02
C SER A 127 8.51 1.19 -23.93
N THR A 128 7.93 1.99 -24.83
CA THR A 128 8.15 3.45 -24.88
C THR A 128 7.68 4.20 -23.64
N GLU A 129 6.82 3.59 -22.83
CA GLU A 129 6.22 4.20 -21.63
C GLU A 129 6.58 3.50 -20.31
N ASN A 130 7.53 2.55 -20.32
CA ASN A 130 7.83 1.69 -19.16
C ASN A 130 6.58 1.02 -18.58
N GLN A 131 5.84 0.32 -19.44
CA GLN A 131 4.62 -0.40 -19.10
C GLN A 131 4.81 -1.26 -17.84
N ILE A 132 3.88 -1.10 -16.90
CA ILE A 132 3.82 -1.86 -15.67
C ILE A 132 2.83 -3.01 -15.82
N TYR A 133 3.25 -4.19 -15.39
CA TYR A 133 2.38 -5.35 -15.16
C TYR A 133 2.25 -5.58 -13.66
N ALA A 134 1.02 -5.56 -13.17
CA ALA A 134 0.67 -5.94 -11.81
C ALA A 134 -0.03 -7.30 -11.83
N ILE A 135 0.41 -8.23 -10.99
CA ILE A 135 -0.13 -9.59 -10.88
C ILE A 135 -0.64 -9.87 -9.47
N ASP A 136 -1.24 -11.04 -9.27
CA ASP A 136 -1.80 -11.47 -7.98
C ASP A 136 -2.90 -10.55 -7.42
N TRP A 137 -3.96 -10.41 -8.20
CA TRP A 137 -5.15 -9.61 -7.85
C TRP A 137 -6.09 -10.31 -6.85
N GLN A 138 -5.65 -11.35 -6.17
CA GLN A 138 -6.51 -12.16 -5.29
C GLN A 138 -7.11 -11.35 -4.13
N TRP A 139 -6.47 -10.26 -3.72
CA TRP A 139 -6.94 -9.35 -2.66
C TRP A 139 -7.60 -8.06 -3.17
N CYS A 140 -7.86 -7.97 -4.47
CA CYS A 140 -8.46 -6.81 -5.11
C CYS A 140 -9.87 -6.54 -4.57
N GLY A 141 -10.13 -5.29 -4.20
CA GLY A 141 -11.36 -4.93 -3.51
C GLY A 141 -11.56 -3.44 -3.34
N ILE A 142 -12.62 -3.08 -2.63
CA ILE A 142 -12.92 -1.69 -2.29
C ILE A 142 -12.02 -1.25 -1.15
N GLY A 143 -11.33 -0.12 -1.30
CA GLY A 143 -10.42 0.39 -0.28
C GLY A 143 -10.04 1.84 -0.52
N HIS A 144 -8.93 2.26 0.10
CA HIS A 144 -8.38 3.61 -0.02
C HIS A 144 -7.14 3.58 -0.89
N ALA A 145 -7.00 4.51 -1.83
CA ALA A 145 -5.82 4.59 -2.69
C ALA A 145 -4.50 4.62 -1.89
N ALA A 146 -4.53 5.29 -0.75
CA ALA A 146 -3.39 5.40 0.16
C ALA A 146 -2.89 4.05 0.71
N MET A 147 -3.73 3.01 0.70
CA MET A 147 -3.36 1.68 1.17
C MET A 147 -2.37 0.97 0.23
N ASP A 148 -2.63 0.96 -1.08
CA ASP A 148 -1.66 0.40 -2.03
C ASP A 148 -0.37 1.25 -2.05
N VAL A 149 -0.47 2.58 -1.83
CA VAL A 149 0.71 3.46 -1.71
C VAL A 149 1.53 3.10 -0.47
N ALA A 150 0.89 2.92 0.69
CA ALA A 150 1.57 2.50 1.92
C ALA A 150 2.26 1.13 1.75
N ALA A 151 1.53 0.15 1.19
CA ALA A 151 2.09 -1.17 0.91
C ALA A 151 3.30 -1.09 -0.05
N PHE A 152 3.20 -0.29 -1.11
CA PHE A 152 4.30 -0.10 -2.05
C PHE A 152 5.54 0.50 -1.37
N ILE A 153 5.36 1.61 -0.65
CA ILE A 153 6.47 2.30 0.03
C ILE A 153 7.11 1.41 1.09
N ALA A 154 6.34 0.58 1.81
CA ALA A 154 6.86 -0.33 2.83
C ALA A 154 7.65 -1.52 2.26
N THR A 155 7.37 -1.93 1.02
CA THR A 155 7.84 -3.24 0.50
C THR A 155 8.67 -3.16 -0.77
N SER A 156 8.66 -2.01 -1.46
CA SER A 156 9.06 -1.97 -2.87
C SER A 156 10.11 -0.93 -3.22
N ILE A 157 10.39 0.05 -2.36
CA ILE A 157 11.40 1.06 -2.63
C ILE A 157 12.79 0.58 -2.23
N HIS A 158 13.80 1.04 -2.96
CA HIS A 158 15.20 0.82 -2.59
C HIS A 158 15.56 1.54 -1.29
N GLU A 159 16.52 1.02 -0.52
CA GLU A 159 16.99 1.63 0.75
C GLU A 159 17.39 3.12 0.60
N ASN A 160 18.16 3.44 -0.44
CA ASN A 160 18.53 4.81 -0.83
C ASN A 160 17.34 5.75 -1.14
N THR A 161 16.13 5.22 -1.25
CA THR A 161 14.89 5.99 -1.52
C THR A 161 14.09 6.26 -0.24
N ILE A 162 14.43 5.64 0.90
CA ILE A 162 13.69 5.77 2.16
C ILE A 162 13.57 7.24 2.60
N GLU A 163 14.66 8.00 2.54
CA GLU A 163 14.67 9.42 2.91
C GLU A 163 13.74 10.28 2.03
N ASN A 164 13.51 9.86 0.78
CA ASN A 164 12.62 10.53 -0.17
C ASN A 164 11.22 9.89 -0.24
N SER A 165 10.87 8.96 0.66
CA SER A 165 9.58 8.26 0.65
C SER A 165 8.38 9.23 0.68
N LEU A 166 8.46 10.32 1.44
CA LEU A 166 7.42 11.35 1.47
C LEU A 166 7.23 12.02 0.10
N GLU A 167 8.29 12.19 -0.68
CA GLU A 167 8.19 12.74 -2.04
C GLU A 167 7.43 11.80 -2.97
N LEU A 168 7.61 10.49 -2.82
CA LEU A 168 6.84 9.48 -3.57
C LEU A 168 5.35 9.48 -3.17
N VAL A 169 5.05 9.65 -1.88
CA VAL A 169 3.67 9.79 -1.40
C VAL A 169 3.03 11.06 -1.96
N ARG A 170 3.75 12.19 -1.93
CA ARG A 170 3.31 13.46 -2.54
C ARG A 170 3.13 13.35 -4.04
N PHE A 171 4.01 12.63 -4.72
CA PHE A 171 3.91 12.38 -6.15
C PHE A 171 2.64 11.60 -6.49
N SER A 172 2.35 10.53 -5.73
CA SER A 172 1.11 9.74 -5.89
C SER A 172 -0.13 10.61 -5.73
N TYR A 173 -0.18 11.43 -4.67
CA TYR A 173 -1.25 12.40 -4.47
C TYR A 173 -1.36 13.40 -5.62
N LYS A 174 -0.23 13.94 -6.09
CA LYS A 174 -0.20 14.91 -7.20
C LYS A 174 -0.83 14.34 -8.47
N ILE A 175 -0.57 13.07 -8.80
CA ILE A 175 -1.21 12.43 -9.96
C ILE A 175 -2.74 12.42 -9.82
N LEU A 176 -3.29 12.18 -8.63
CA LEU A 176 -4.74 12.26 -8.40
C LEU A 176 -5.28 13.66 -8.72
N ILE A 177 -4.65 14.69 -8.15
CA ILE A 177 -5.13 16.08 -8.29
C ILE A 177 -4.98 16.59 -9.73
N ASP A 178 -3.84 16.29 -10.38
CA ASP A 178 -3.61 16.66 -11.78
C ASP A 178 -4.62 16.00 -12.73
N ASN A 179 -5.27 14.89 -12.32
CA ASN A 179 -6.34 14.23 -13.05
C ASN A 179 -7.75 14.63 -12.59
N GLY A 180 -7.89 15.75 -11.87
CA GLY A 180 -9.18 16.34 -11.52
C GLY A 180 -9.88 15.71 -10.31
N ILE A 181 -9.18 14.87 -9.54
CA ILE A 181 -9.71 14.35 -8.29
C ILE A 181 -9.78 15.47 -7.24
N SER A 182 -10.97 15.67 -6.66
CA SER A 182 -11.14 16.56 -5.50
C SER A 182 -10.83 15.79 -4.22
N TYR A 183 -9.62 15.98 -3.70
CA TYR A 183 -9.16 15.37 -2.44
C TYR A 183 -8.07 16.27 -1.83
N SER A 184 -8.17 16.64 -0.55
CA SER A 184 -7.16 17.51 0.05
C SER A 184 -5.91 16.73 0.43
N TRP A 185 -4.76 17.41 0.52
CA TRP A 185 -3.51 16.80 0.95
C TRP A 185 -3.63 16.28 2.39
N GLU A 186 -4.28 17.04 3.27
CA GLU A 186 -4.48 16.68 4.68
C GLU A 186 -5.30 15.40 4.79
N GLN A 187 -6.37 15.27 3.99
CA GLN A 187 -7.19 14.07 3.99
C GLN A 187 -6.43 12.86 3.41
N PHE A 188 -5.69 13.03 2.30
CA PHE A 188 -4.85 11.96 1.74
C PHE A 188 -3.76 11.53 2.71
N TRP A 189 -3.10 12.49 3.35
CA TRP A 189 -2.02 12.23 4.31
C TRP A 189 -2.54 11.51 5.55
N GLN A 190 -3.69 11.92 6.08
CA GLN A 190 -4.34 11.20 7.18
C GLN A 190 -4.70 9.77 6.77
N ALA A 191 -5.25 9.57 5.56
CA ALA A 191 -5.56 8.24 5.05
C ALA A 191 -4.31 7.37 4.92
N TYR A 192 -3.21 7.93 4.40
CA TYR A 192 -1.92 7.24 4.30
C TYR A 192 -1.38 6.83 5.68
N GLN A 193 -1.40 7.72 6.67
CA GLN A 193 -0.92 7.40 8.02
C GLN A 193 -1.73 6.29 8.68
N ILE A 194 -3.06 6.29 8.50
CA ILE A 194 -3.93 5.22 9.01
C ILE A 194 -3.65 3.91 8.26
N CYS A 195 -3.60 3.93 6.92
CA CYS A 195 -3.34 2.73 6.12
C CYS A 195 -1.92 2.17 6.29
N TRP A 196 -0.96 2.97 6.76
CA TRP A 196 0.39 2.50 7.08
C TRP A 196 0.42 1.63 8.33
N ILE A 197 -0.49 1.89 9.27
CA ILE A 197 -0.56 1.21 10.56
C ILE A 197 -1.54 0.03 10.53
N GLU A 198 -2.59 0.13 9.70
CA GLU A 198 -3.73 -0.80 9.66
C GLU A 198 -3.62 -1.98 8.70
#